data_AF-A0A168MAY1-F1
#
_entry.id   AF-A0A168MAY1-F1
#
_cell.length_a   1.000
_cell.length_b   1.000
_cell.length_c   1.000
_cell.angle_alpha   90.00
_cell.angle_beta   90.00
_cell.angle_gamma   90.00
#
_symmetry.space_group_name_H-M   'P 1'
#
loop_
_entity.id
_entity.type
_entity.pdbx_description
1 polymer ?
#
loop_
_entity_poly.entity_id
_entity_poly.type
_entity_poly.pdbx_seq_one_letter_code
_entity_poly.pdbx_strand_id
1 'polypeptide(L)'
;MRTLKPPNYSYWSSTPVEEWEITNYDLNLCKQGPITKQAAHAHLLSDIKLLLNALPNNIRKQANVLSTQFKNRKTNTVNVKFWKTTATKLSKAHLDKAAVDTELENAAKETAVTVLTRLNKRKCKGKGVK
;
A
#
# COMPACT_ATOMS: atom_id res chain seq x y z
N MET A 1 0.68 11.27 16.72
CA MET A 1 1.75 10.28 16.47
C MET A 1 1.72 9.90 15.00
N ARG A 2 2.76 10.17 14.20
CA ARG A 2 2.84 9.64 12.83
C ARG A 2 3.22 8.17 12.95
N THR A 3 2.25 7.28 12.84
CA THR A 3 2.50 5.85 12.66
C THR A 3 3.19 5.69 11.32
N LEU A 4 4.53 5.61 11.33
CA LEU A 4 5.29 5.17 10.17
C LEU A 4 4.80 3.75 9.86
N LYS A 5 4.14 3.60 8.71
CA LYS A 5 3.74 2.30 8.17
C LYS A 5 4.96 1.38 8.18
N PRO A 6 4.82 0.09 8.55
CA PRO A 6 5.94 -0.85 8.56
C PRO A 6 6.66 -0.87 7.20
N PRO A 7 7.96 -1.20 7.17
CA PRO A 7 8.75 -1.22 5.95
C PRO A 7 8.06 -2.02 4.85
N ASN A 8 8.20 -1.60 3.59
CA ASN A 8 7.56 -2.27 2.47
C ASN A 8 8.32 -3.56 2.10
N TYR A 9 8.44 -4.49 3.04
CA TYR A 9 9.20 -5.73 2.91
C TYR A 9 8.76 -6.52 1.67
N SER A 10 7.47 -6.54 1.38
CA SER A 10 6.91 -7.18 0.19
C SER A 10 7.50 -6.63 -1.12
N TYR A 11 7.85 -5.35 -1.20
CA TYR A 11 8.52 -4.80 -2.38
C TYR A 11 9.96 -5.27 -2.44
N TRP A 12 10.72 -5.07 -1.36
CA TRP A 12 12.15 -5.37 -1.32
C TRP A 12 12.47 -6.87 -1.46
N SER A 13 11.57 -7.75 -1.03
CA SER A 13 11.72 -9.20 -1.18
C SER A 13 11.31 -9.72 -2.55
N SER A 14 10.43 -8.99 -3.27
CA SER A 14 9.80 -9.48 -4.50
C SER A 14 10.30 -8.78 -5.76
N THR A 15 11.05 -7.68 -5.60
CA THR A 15 11.64 -6.93 -6.70
C THR A 15 13.15 -7.19 -6.75
N PRO A 16 13.69 -7.66 -7.90
CA PRO A 16 15.12 -7.82 -8.10
C PRO A 16 15.88 -6.54 -7.75
N VAL A 17 17.07 -6.69 -7.17
CA VAL A 17 17.89 -5.57 -6.65
C VAL A 17 18.26 -4.58 -7.77
N GLU A 18 18.41 -5.09 -8.98
CA GLU A 18 18.71 -4.36 -10.21
C GLU A 18 17.56 -3.45 -10.67
N GLU A 19 16.32 -3.79 -10.29
CA GLU A 19 15.10 -3.06 -10.65
C GLU A 19 14.69 -2.02 -9.59
N TRP A 20 15.47 -1.90 -8.52
CA TRP A 20 15.21 -0.94 -7.46
C TRP A 20 15.36 0.49 -8.00
N GLU A 21 14.23 1.17 -8.12
CA GLU A 21 14.14 2.56 -8.53
C GLU A 21 13.07 3.30 -7.73
N ILE A 22 13.29 4.60 -7.52
CA ILE A 22 12.34 5.47 -6.79
C ILE A 22 10.94 5.42 -7.42
N THR A 23 10.86 5.49 -8.76
CA THR A 23 9.58 5.50 -9.46
C THR A 23 8.84 4.17 -9.31
N ASN A 24 9.56 3.05 -9.33
CA ASN A 24 8.96 1.72 -9.15
C ASN A 24 8.46 1.53 -7.72
N TYR A 25 9.23 2.01 -6.73
CA TYR A 25 8.80 2.03 -5.33
C TYR A 25 7.55 2.89 -5.12
N ASP A 26 7.58 4.13 -5.64
CA ASP A 26 6.44 5.06 -5.57
C ASP A 26 5.19 4.47 -6.25
N LEU A 27 5.35 3.84 -7.42
CA LEU A 27 4.28 3.15 -8.13
C LEU A 27 3.69 2.00 -7.31
N ASN A 28 4.53 1.19 -6.67
CA ASN A 28 4.07 0.10 -5.83
C ASN A 28 3.23 0.61 -4.64
N LEU A 29 3.67 1.68 -3.99
CA LEU A 29 2.88 2.31 -2.93
C LEU A 29 1.56 2.88 -3.45
N CYS A 30 1.57 3.54 -4.60
CA CYS A 30 0.34 4.03 -5.24
C CYS A 30 -0.60 2.89 -5.65
N LYS A 31 -0.15 1.66 -5.90
CA LYS A 31 -1.02 0.50 -6.16
C LYS A 31 -1.69 -0.02 -4.88
N GLN A 32 -1.03 0.11 -3.73
CA GLN A 32 -1.55 -0.32 -2.44
C GLN A 32 -2.62 0.60 -1.86
N GLY A 33 -2.74 1.84 -2.37
CA GLY A 33 -3.77 2.78 -1.96
C GLY A 33 -3.39 4.24 -2.24
N PRO A 34 -4.29 5.18 -1.91
CA PRO A 34 -4.02 6.60 -2.06
C PRO A 34 -2.88 7.03 -1.14
N ILE A 35 -1.86 7.66 -1.73
CA ILE A 35 -0.68 8.14 -1.00
C ILE A 35 -0.14 9.42 -1.64
N THR A 36 0.35 10.34 -0.81
CA THR A 36 0.99 11.58 -1.29
C THR A 36 2.45 11.35 -1.62
N LYS A 37 3.01 12.18 -2.51
CA LYS A 37 4.43 12.17 -2.85
C LYS A 37 5.32 12.26 -1.61
N GLN A 38 4.97 13.17 -0.70
CA GLN A 38 5.73 13.39 0.54
C GLN A 38 5.72 12.14 1.42
N ALA A 39 4.58 11.46 1.55
CA ALA A 39 4.47 10.23 2.33
C ALA A 39 5.26 9.07 1.69
N ALA A 40 5.11 8.85 0.38
CA ALA A 40 5.84 7.81 -0.36
C ALA A 40 7.36 7.98 -0.20
N HIS A 41 7.84 9.22 -0.32
CA HIS A 41 9.25 9.55 -0.16
C HIS A 41 9.75 9.41 1.29
N ALA A 42 8.90 9.65 2.27
CA ALA A 42 9.23 9.40 3.67
C ALA A 42 9.36 7.89 3.97
N HIS A 43 8.48 7.06 3.40
CA HIS A 43 8.58 5.60 3.49
C HIS A 43 9.86 5.09 2.84
N LEU A 44 10.16 5.55 1.62
CA LEU A 44 11.39 5.17 0.92
C LEU A 44 12.65 5.50 1.74
N LEU A 45 12.72 6.68 2.33
CA LEU A 45 13.84 7.07 3.20
C LEU A 45 13.96 6.21 4.45
N SER A 46 12.83 5.83 5.04
CA SER A 46 12.80 4.93 6.20
C SER A 46 13.33 3.54 5.82
N ASP A 47 12.87 3.02 4.68
CA ASP A 47 13.27 1.72 4.18
C ASP A 47 14.75 1.71 3.81
N ILE A 48 15.26 2.72 3.10
CA ILE A 48 16.70 2.86 2.78
C ILE A 48 17.55 2.81 4.05
N LYS A 49 17.16 3.52 5.12
CA LYS A 49 17.90 3.49 6.40
C LYS A 49 17.94 2.08 6.99
N LEU A 50 16.82 1.35 6.92
CA LEU A 50 16.75 -0.03 7.41
C LEU A 50 17.63 -0.96 6.57
N LEU A 51 17.55 -0.87 5.24
CA LEU A 51 18.38 -1.65 4.32
C LEU A 51 19.88 -1.40 4.54
N LEU A 52 20.27 -0.15 4.82
CA LEU A 52 21.66 0.22 5.10
C LEU A 52 22.18 -0.32 6.44
N ASN A 53 21.30 -0.42 7.45
CA ASN A 53 21.70 -0.81 8.81
C ASN A 53 21.60 -2.33 9.05
N ALA A 54 20.62 -3.01 8.43
CA ALA A 54 20.23 -4.37 8.82
C ALA A 54 20.63 -5.47 7.82
N LEU A 55 21.09 -5.12 6.60
CA LEU A 55 21.29 -6.10 5.53
C LEU A 55 22.75 -6.28 5.08
N PRO A 56 23.07 -7.39 4.36
CA PRO A 56 24.43 -7.72 3.94
C PRO A 56 25.03 -6.72 2.93
N ASN A 57 26.36 -6.77 2.73
CA ASN A 57 27.11 -5.79 1.93
C ASN A 57 26.59 -5.57 0.50
N ASN A 58 26.08 -6.61 -0.16
CA ASN A 58 25.50 -6.50 -1.50
C ASN A 58 24.24 -5.62 -1.53
N ILE A 59 23.33 -5.81 -0.58
CA ILE A 59 22.10 -5.01 -0.46
C ILE A 59 22.43 -3.58 -0.02
N ARG A 60 23.43 -3.39 0.85
CA ARG A 60 23.88 -2.05 1.26
C ARG A 60 24.42 -1.23 0.10
N LYS A 61 25.16 -1.84 -0.83
CA LYS A 61 25.64 -1.15 -2.04
C LYS A 61 24.46 -0.61 -2.86
N GLN A 62 23.42 -1.43 -3.08
CA GLN A 62 22.25 -0.98 -3.81
C GLN A 62 21.43 0.08 -3.06
N ALA A 63 21.26 -0.07 -1.75
CA ALA A 63 20.59 0.94 -0.93
C ALA A 63 21.33 2.30 -0.97
N ASN A 64 22.68 2.30 -1.06
CA ASN A 64 23.47 3.51 -1.26
C ASN A 64 23.25 4.15 -2.64
N VAL A 65 23.14 3.33 -3.70
CA VAL A 65 22.76 3.81 -5.04
C VAL A 65 21.39 4.47 -4.98
N LEU A 66 20.41 3.81 -4.35
CA LEU A 66 19.06 4.36 -4.18
C LEU A 66 19.04 5.68 -3.40
N SER A 67 19.82 5.74 -2.31
CA SER A 67 20.00 6.95 -1.50
C SER A 67 20.54 8.11 -2.32
N THR A 68 21.50 7.83 -3.21
CA THR A 68 22.09 8.82 -4.11
C THR A 68 21.09 9.28 -5.18
N GLN A 69 20.38 8.34 -5.81
CA GLN A 69 19.28 8.66 -6.73
C GLN A 69 18.23 9.53 -6.03
N PHE A 70 17.92 9.25 -4.77
CA PHE A 70 16.93 9.99 -4.01
C PHE A 70 17.38 11.42 -3.69
N LYS A 71 18.65 11.64 -3.39
CA LYS A 71 19.22 13.00 -3.26
C LYS A 71 19.12 13.77 -4.58
N ASN A 72 19.34 13.08 -5.70
CA ASN A 72 19.26 13.65 -7.04
C ASN A 72 17.84 13.65 -7.63
N ARG A 73 16.80 13.23 -6.89
CA ARG A 73 15.44 13.03 -7.42
C ARG A 73 14.80 14.29 -8.03
N LYS A 74 15.30 15.49 -7.69
CA LYS A 74 14.84 16.75 -8.30
C LYS A 74 15.10 16.80 -9.81
N THR A 75 16.08 16.05 -10.31
CA THR A 75 16.42 15.94 -11.74
C THR A 75 15.85 14.68 -12.39
N ASN A 76 15.19 13.79 -11.63
CA ASN A 76 14.56 12.59 -12.17
C ASN A 76 13.24 12.96 -12.88
N THR A 77 13.36 13.28 -14.17
CA THR A 77 12.24 13.68 -15.05
C THR A 77 11.14 12.62 -15.12
N VAL A 78 11.50 11.34 -15.02
CA VAL A 78 10.56 10.21 -15.02
C VAL A 78 9.70 10.22 -13.75
N ASN A 79 10.31 10.34 -12.56
CA ASN A 79 9.57 10.41 -11.29
C ASN A 79 8.70 11.68 -11.21
N VAL A 80 9.20 12.80 -11.73
CA VAL A 80 8.42 14.05 -11.83
C VAL A 80 7.19 13.85 -12.72
N LYS A 81 7.34 13.23 -13.90
CA LYS A 81 6.23 12.94 -14.80
C LYS A 81 5.24 11.96 -14.17
N PHE A 82 5.72 10.90 -13.51
CA PHE A 82 4.89 9.94 -12.78
C PHE A 82 3.96 10.62 -11.77
N TRP A 83 4.50 11.49 -10.91
CA TRP A 83 3.69 12.19 -9.91
C TRP A 83 2.74 13.23 -10.50
N LYS A 84 3.03 13.77 -11.69
CA LYS A 84 2.11 14.68 -12.40
C LYS A 84 0.96 13.94 -13.09
N THR A 85 1.18 12.74 -13.62
CA THR A 85 0.22 12.04 -14.47
C THR A 85 -0.29 10.73 -13.86
N THR A 86 0.59 9.75 -13.69
CA THR A 86 0.25 8.38 -13.32
C THR A 86 -0.29 8.29 -11.91
N ALA A 87 0.34 8.98 -10.94
CA ALA A 87 -0.14 9.02 -9.56
C ALA A 87 -1.56 9.61 -9.48
N THR A 88 -1.84 10.67 -10.24
CA THR A 88 -3.17 11.29 -10.32
C THR A 88 -4.23 10.32 -10.84
N LYS A 89 -3.90 9.54 -11.88
CA LYS A 89 -4.81 8.51 -12.42
C LYS A 89 -5.07 7.39 -11.41
N LEU A 90 -4.03 6.93 -10.72
CA LEU A 90 -4.16 5.90 -9.70
C LEU A 90 -4.96 6.38 -8.49
N SER A 91 -4.75 7.62 -8.03
CA SER A 91 -5.55 8.21 -6.95
C SER A 91 -7.03 8.32 -7.33
N LYS A 92 -7.35 8.67 -8.58
CA LYS A 92 -8.74 8.66 -9.09
C LYS A 92 -9.33 7.25 -9.07
N ALA A 93 -8.60 6.26 -9.59
CA ALA A 93 -9.03 4.87 -9.55
C ALA A 93 -9.23 4.35 -8.11
N HIS A 94 -8.45 4.82 -7.13
CA HIS A 94 -8.64 4.48 -5.72
C HIS A 94 -9.82 5.19 -5.07
N LEU A 95 -10.16 6.42 -5.49
CA LEU A 95 -11.40 7.06 -5.05
C LEU A 95 -12.61 6.29 -5.54
N ASP A 96 -12.58 5.85 -6.81
CA ASP A 96 -13.63 5.00 -7.38
C ASP A 96 -13.66 3.62 -6.68
N LYS A 97 -12.49 3.03 -6.39
CA LYS A 97 -12.40 1.76 -5.66
C LYS A 97 -12.86 1.88 -4.21
N ALA A 98 -12.54 2.96 -3.49
CA ALA A 98 -13.01 3.17 -2.13
C ALA A 98 -14.53 3.34 -2.08
N ALA A 99 -15.14 3.99 -3.09
CA ALA A 99 -16.59 4.05 -3.24
C ALA A 99 -17.18 2.64 -3.44
N VAL A 100 -16.58 1.84 -4.32
CA VAL A 100 -16.99 0.45 -4.57
C VAL A 100 -16.79 -0.45 -3.34
N ASP A 101 -15.66 -0.35 -2.64
CA ASP A 101 -15.35 -1.13 -1.43
C ASP A 101 -16.27 -0.72 -0.26
N THR A 102 -16.69 0.55 -0.19
CA THR A 102 -17.67 1.03 0.82
C THR A 102 -19.06 0.48 0.51
N GLU A 103 -19.48 0.46 -0.75
CA GLU A 103 -20.73 -0.19 -1.17
C GLU A 103 -20.68 -1.71 -0.97
N LEU A 104 -19.54 -2.35 -1.23
CA LEU A 104 -19.33 -3.78 -1.00
C LEU A 104 -19.33 -4.11 0.49
N GLU A 105 -18.71 -3.28 1.33
CA GLU A 105 -18.75 -3.42 2.79
C GLU A 105 -20.16 -3.19 3.34
N ASN A 106 -20.89 -2.22 2.82
CA ASN A 106 -22.28 -1.98 3.22
C ASN A 106 -23.16 -3.15 2.79
N ALA A 107 -23.00 -3.66 1.56
CA ALA A 107 -23.69 -4.85 1.08
C ALA A 107 -23.31 -6.11 1.88
N ALA A 108 -22.03 -6.26 2.27
CA ALA A 108 -21.58 -7.36 3.12
C ALA A 108 -22.11 -7.24 4.55
N LYS A 109 -22.19 -6.04 5.13
CA LYS A 109 -22.79 -5.76 6.44
C LYS A 109 -24.30 -6.04 6.42
N GLU A 110 -25.02 -5.61 5.39
CA GLU A 110 -26.45 -5.92 5.21
C GLU A 110 -26.70 -7.42 5.01
N THR A 111 -25.83 -8.09 4.26
CA THR A 111 -25.89 -9.54 4.04
C THR A 111 -25.59 -10.30 5.34
N ALA A 112 -24.58 -9.88 6.10
CA ALA A 112 -24.23 -10.48 7.39
C ALA A 112 -25.36 -10.30 8.43
N VAL A 113 -25.99 -9.12 8.48
CA VAL A 113 -27.17 -8.87 9.32
C VAL A 113 -28.34 -9.75 8.90
N THR A 114 -28.57 -9.92 7.59
CA THR A 114 -29.64 -10.79 7.07
C THR A 114 -29.38 -12.26 7.39
N VAL A 115 -28.14 -12.72 7.27
CA VAL A 115 -27.72 -14.09 7.61
C VAL A 115 -27.83 -14.34 9.12
N LEU A 116 -27.38 -13.42 9.98
CA LEU A 116 -27.52 -13.51 11.44
C LEU A 116 -28.99 -13.48 11.88
N THR A 117 -29.83 -12.67 11.22
CA THR A 117 -31.27 -12.61 11.50
C THR A 117 -31.99 -13.90 11.07
N ARG A 118 -31.59 -14.51 9.95
CA ARG A 118 -32.08 -15.83 9.51
C ARG A 118 -31.61 -16.96 10.44
N LEU A 119 -30.38 -16.90 10.94
CA LEU A 119 -29.85 -17.87 11.92
C LEU A 119 -30.52 -17.76 13.28
N ASN A 120 -30.83 -16.54 13.76
CA ASN A 120 -31.58 -16.33 15.00
C ASN A 120 -33.04 -16.79 14.88
N LYS A 121 -33.71 -16.59 13.73
CA LYS A 121 -35.06 -17.13 13.49
C LYS A 121 -35.10 -18.67 13.46
N ARG A 122 -34.01 -19.34 13.05
CA ARG A 122 -33.90 -20.81 13.08
C ARG A 122 -33.65 -21.37 14.49
N LYS A 123 -32.99 -20.63 15.38
CA LYS A 123 -32.80 -21.05 16.79
C LYS A 123 -34.07 -20.96 17.64
N CYS A 124 -35.04 -20.11 17.30
CA CYS A 124 -36.28 -19.99 18.07
C CYS A 124 -37.39 -20.98 17.69
N LYS A 125 -37.26 -21.75 16.59
CA LYS A 125 -38.23 -22.81 16.23
C LYS A 125 -37.86 -24.21 16.77
N GLY A 126 -36.75 -24.34 17.50
CA GLY A 126 -36.25 -25.61 18.04
C GLY A 126 -36.47 -25.86 19.54
N LYS A 127 -37.18 -24.96 20.24
CA LYS A 127 -37.61 -25.20 21.64
C LYS A 127 -39.14 -25.28 21.70
N GLY A 128 -39.65 -26.41 21.26
CA GLY A 128 -41.06 -26.78 21.31
C GLY A 128 -41.19 -28.30 21.29
N VAL A 129 -40.52 -28.97 22.23
CA VAL A 129 -40.87 -30.33 22.66
C VAL A 129 -40.90 -30.32 24.18
N LYS A 130 -42.11 -30.17 24.71
CA LYS A 130 -42.66 -31.09 25.70
C LYS A 130 -44.14 -31.22 25.39
#